data_AF-A0A920TRZ7-F1
#
_entry.id   AF-A0A920TRZ7-F1
#
_cell.length_a   1.000
_cell.length_b   1.000
_cell.length_c   1.000
_cell.angle_alpha   90.00
_cell.angle_beta   90.00
_cell.angle_gamma   90.00
#
_symmetry.space_group_name_H-M   'P 1'
#
loop_
_entity.id
_entity.type
_entity.pdbx_description
1 polymer ?
#
loop_
_entity_poly.entity_id
_entity_poly.type
_entity_poly.pdbx_seq_one_letter_code
_entity_poly.pdbx_strand_id
1 'polypeptide(L)'
;MQAIRSISLMLAAVVLTSTVVVSPGAAQNVPWSPLKRGSDNMEVLGHLPLGPRLSVADMDVEQEMHRPFAYVARMVYGFEGPRGTDIISIEDPERPKLLYEWRIENQDLHQGTGGMDVKHFKWNDRYYLVQSLQFGAGGPNSDLGAVILDVTGLPDPSTVRETARIREPDMPGGFHNIFIYKHSNGRVYLFTTARARVRSSTISG
;
A
#
# COMPACT_ATOMS: atom_id res chain seq x y z
N MET A 1 -11.97 -49.74 79.80
CA MET A 1 -11.23 -48.75 78.99
C MET A 1 -12.06 -48.39 77.78
N GLN A 2 -12.58 -47.16 77.76
CA GLN A 2 -13.31 -46.56 76.65
C GLN A 2 -12.31 -46.02 75.61
N ALA A 3 -12.61 -46.18 74.32
CA ALA A 3 -12.11 -45.34 73.23
C ALA A 3 -13.12 -45.49 72.08
N ILE A 4 -14.13 -44.63 72.01
CA ILE A 4 -14.19 -43.38 71.23
C ILE A 4 -14.42 -43.66 69.74
N ARG A 5 -15.60 -43.21 69.30
CA ARG A 5 -16.07 -43.12 67.92
C ARG A 5 -15.18 -42.20 67.10
N SER A 6 -14.94 -42.55 65.84
CA SER A 6 -14.57 -41.58 64.81
C SER A 6 -15.35 -41.88 63.53
N ILE A 7 -16.35 -41.05 63.28
CA ILE A 7 -17.10 -40.98 62.02
C ILE A 7 -16.17 -40.30 61.01
N SER A 8 -15.79 -41.02 59.95
CA SER A 8 -15.05 -40.45 58.84
C SER A 8 -15.95 -39.52 58.02
N LEU A 9 -15.82 -38.21 58.22
CA LEU A 9 -16.22 -37.22 57.21
C LEU A 9 -15.16 -37.25 56.10
N MET A 10 -15.52 -37.70 54.90
CA MET A 10 -14.81 -37.28 53.69
C MET A 10 -15.66 -36.23 52.97
N LEU A 11 -15.14 -34.99 52.98
CA LEU A 11 -15.62 -33.85 52.20
C LEU A 11 -15.63 -34.21 50.71
N ALA A 12 -16.80 -34.13 50.08
CA ALA A 12 -16.91 -34.04 48.64
C ALA A 12 -16.47 -32.63 48.22
N ALA A 13 -15.28 -32.50 47.62
CA ALA A 13 -14.85 -31.26 46.99
C ALA A 13 -15.60 -31.09 45.67
N VAL A 14 -16.66 -30.27 45.68
CA VAL A 14 -17.31 -29.80 44.45
C VAL A 14 -16.41 -28.74 43.82
N VAL A 15 -15.64 -29.13 42.81
CA VAL A 15 -14.95 -28.18 41.93
C VAL A 15 -16.02 -27.59 41.00
N LEU A 16 -16.50 -26.38 41.31
CA LEU A 16 -17.26 -25.59 40.34
C LEU A 16 -16.30 -25.12 39.25
N THR A 17 -16.32 -25.79 38.09
CA THR A 17 -15.75 -25.26 36.85
C THR A 17 -16.64 -24.11 36.38
N SER A 18 -16.24 -22.88 36.70
CA SER A 18 -16.83 -21.68 36.11
C SER A 18 -16.49 -21.65 34.61
N THR A 19 -17.45 -22.05 33.79
CA THR A 19 -17.40 -21.88 32.34
C THR A 19 -17.45 -20.39 32.04
N VAL A 20 -16.33 -19.84 31.57
CA VAL A 20 -16.32 -18.52 30.95
C VAL A 20 -17.14 -18.63 29.67
N VAL A 21 -18.39 -18.17 29.72
CA VAL A 21 -19.19 -17.96 28.53
C VAL A 21 -18.53 -16.81 27.79
N VAL A 22 -17.70 -17.14 26.80
CA VAL A 22 -17.25 -16.15 25.81
C VAL A 22 -18.52 -15.74 25.07
N SER A 23 -19.10 -14.60 25.45
CA SER A 23 -20.11 -13.97 24.61
C SER A 23 -19.50 -13.86 23.22
N PRO A 24 -20.15 -14.41 22.17
CA PRO A 24 -19.71 -14.15 20.82
C PRO A 24 -19.69 -12.64 20.70
N GLY A 25 -18.49 -12.07 20.57
CA GLY A 25 -18.31 -10.63 20.49
C GLY A 25 -19.33 -10.11 19.51
N ALA A 26 -20.12 -9.11 19.94
CA ALA A 26 -21.15 -8.49 19.13
C ALA A 26 -20.59 -8.38 17.72
N ALA A 27 -21.15 -9.18 16.79
CA ALA A 27 -20.87 -8.98 15.39
C ALA A 27 -21.17 -7.50 15.18
N GLN A 28 -20.13 -6.70 14.89
CA GLN A 28 -20.36 -5.30 14.56
C GLN A 28 -21.41 -5.33 13.48
N ASN A 29 -22.57 -4.69 13.71
CA ASN A 29 -23.55 -4.46 12.66
C ASN A 29 -22.87 -3.54 11.65
N VAL A 30 -22.03 -4.13 10.80
CA VAL A 30 -21.40 -3.47 9.69
C VAL A 30 -22.49 -3.33 8.63
N PRO A 31 -22.83 -2.09 8.21
CA PRO A 31 -23.96 -1.85 7.30
C PRO A 31 -23.72 -2.39 5.89
N TRP A 32 -22.54 -2.97 5.63
CA TRP A 32 -22.10 -3.48 4.34
C TRP A 32 -21.90 -5.00 4.39
N SER A 33 -22.22 -5.65 3.27
CA SER A 33 -21.86 -7.04 3.00
C SER A 33 -21.37 -7.15 1.55
N PRO A 34 -20.75 -8.26 1.12
CA PRO A 34 -20.41 -8.45 -0.29
C PRO A 34 -21.62 -8.30 -1.24
N LEU A 35 -22.84 -8.59 -0.74
CA LEU A 35 -24.11 -8.46 -1.45
C LEU A 35 -24.76 -7.08 -1.31
N LYS A 36 -24.51 -6.36 -0.21
CA LYS A 36 -24.95 -4.97 0.03
C LYS A 36 -23.71 -4.08 0.14
N ARG A 37 -23.20 -3.65 -1.00
CA ARG A 37 -22.02 -2.79 -1.11
C ARG A 37 -22.38 -1.36 -0.67
N GLY A 38 -21.40 -0.62 -0.15
CA GLY A 38 -21.59 0.75 0.31
C GLY A 38 -22.15 0.85 1.73
N SER A 39 -22.67 2.02 2.07
CA SER A 39 -23.34 2.32 3.34
C SER A 39 -24.66 3.03 3.06
N ASP A 40 -25.41 3.37 4.10
CA ASP A 40 -26.67 4.12 3.93
C ASP A 40 -26.47 5.52 3.31
N ASN A 41 -25.23 6.02 3.24
CA ASN A 41 -24.85 7.32 2.67
C ASN A 41 -23.69 7.27 1.65
N MET A 42 -23.28 6.08 1.19
CA MET A 42 -22.23 5.91 0.18
C MET A 42 -22.64 4.85 -0.82
N GLU A 43 -22.58 5.21 -2.10
CA GLU A 43 -22.80 4.28 -3.20
C GLU A 43 -21.46 3.83 -3.79
N VAL A 44 -21.32 2.52 -4.03
CA VAL A 44 -20.15 1.97 -4.71
C VAL A 44 -20.49 1.78 -6.19
N LEU A 45 -19.89 2.59 -7.04
CA LEU A 45 -20.21 2.65 -8.47
C LEU A 45 -19.53 1.52 -9.26
N GLY A 46 -18.25 1.25 -9.00
CA GLY A 46 -17.46 0.31 -9.80
C GLY A 46 -16.36 -0.41 -9.01
N HIS A 47 -15.84 -1.49 -9.59
CA HIS A 47 -14.66 -2.21 -9.10
C HIS A 47 -13.79 -2.62 -10.29
N LEU A 48 -12.47 -2.47 -10.16
CA LEU A 48 -11.51 -3.01 -11.10
C LEU A 48 -10.56 -3.97 -10.36
N PRO A 49 -10.64 -5.29 -10.59
CA PRO A 49 -9.69 -6.23 -10.02
C PRO A 49 -8.30 -6.02 -10.62
N LEU A 50 -7.30 -5.76 -9.79
CA LEU A 50 -5.94 -5.44 -10.25
C LEU A 50 -4.95 -6.58 -10.08
N GLY A 51 -5.24 -7.63 -9.31
CA GLY A 51 -4.34 -8.78 -9.20
C GLY A 51 -4.50 -9.56 -7.91
N PRO A 52 -3.52 -10.42 -7.58
CA PRO A 52 -3.59 -11.25 -6.39
C PRO A 52 -3.54 -10.41 -5.11
N ARG A 53 -3.95 -11.02 -4.00
CA ARG A 53 -3.85 -10.42 -2.67
C ARG A 53 -2.40 -9.97 -2.41
N LEU A 54 -2.23 -8.82 -1.75
CA LEU A 54 -0.91 -8.26 -1.43
C LEU A 54 -0.08 -7.82 -2.65
N SER A 55 -0.73 -7.47 -3.78
CA SER A 55 -0.07 -6.97 -4.99
C SER A 55 -0.41 -5.51 -5.39
N VAL A 56 -1.19 -4.83 -4.56
CA VAL A 56 -1.64 -3.45 -4.75
C VAL A 56 -1.22 -2.65 -3.53
N ALA A 57 -0.61 -1.50 -3.75
CA ALA A 57 -0.14 -0.59 -2.72
C ALA A 57 -0.94 0.72 -2.75
N ASP A 58 -0.30 1.86 -2.49
CA ASP A 58 -1.00 3.15 -2.42
C ASP A 58 -1.48 3.59 -3.82
N MET A 59 -2.38 4.58 -3.84
CA MET A 59 -2.96 5.13 -5.06
C MET A 59 -3.06 6.65 -4.99
N ASP A 60 -3.21 7.28 -6.15
CA ASP A 60 -3.50 8.71 -6.27
C ASP A 60 -4.52 8.94 -7.40
N VAL A 61 -5.24 10.05 -7.33
CA VAL A 61 -6.33 10.37 -8.27
C VAL A 61 -6.19 11.80 -8.74
N GLU A 62 -6.24 12.01 -10.05
CA GLU A 62 -6.26 13.34 -10.66
C GLU A 62 -7.36 14.21 -10.04
N GLN A 63 -7.05 15.50 -9.87
CA GLN A 63 -8.00 16.48 -9.34
C GLN A 63 -8.54 17.42 -10.43
N GLU A 64 -8.06 17.30 -11.67
CA GLU A 64 -8.57 18.07 -12.80
C GLU A 64 -9.73 17.34 -13.49
N MET A 65 -10.88 18.01 -13.60
CA MET A 65 -12.14 17.38 -14.07
C MET A 65 -12.05 16.78 -15.49
N HIS A 66 -11.21 17.33 -16.38
CA HIS A 66 -11.01 16.82 -17.74
C HIS A 66 -9.98 15.69 -17.82
N ARG A 67 -9.44 15.24 -16.68
CA ARG A 67 -8.47 14.15 -16.57
C ARG A 67 -8.95 13.12 -15.56
N PRO A 68 -9.99 12.33 -15.88
CA PRO A 68 -10.55 11.35 -14.95
C PRO A 68 -9.66 10.10 -14.89
N PHE A 69 -8.47 10.22 -14.29
CA PHE A 69 -7.50 9.14 -14.16
C PHE A 69 -7.15 8.86 -12.69
N ALA A 70 -7.03 7.58 -12.38
CA ALA A 70 -6.48 7.09 -11.13
C ALA A 70 -5.19 6.32 -11.41
N TYR A 71 -4.27 6.35 -10.45
CA TYR A 71 -2.97 5.69 -10.53
C TYR A 71 -2.81 4.79 -9.34
N VAL A 72 -2.38 3.55 -9.55
CA VAL A 72 -2.28 2.56 -8.48
C VAL A 72 -0.91 1.92 -8.49
N ALA A 73 -0.17 2.07 -7.40
CA ALA A 73 1.14 1.44 -7.23
C ALA A 73 0.98 -0.09 -7.12
N ARG A 74 1.87 -0.81 -7.78
CA ARG A 74 1.92 -2.27 -7.85
C ARG A 74 3.16 -2.80 -7.15
N MET A 75 2.94 -3.76 -6.25
CA MET A 75 3.98 -4.31 -5.39
C MET A 75 3.90 -5.83 -5.29
N VAL A 76 4.90 -6.43 -4.67
CA VAL A 76 4.90 -7.82 -4.22
C VAL A 76 5.19 -7.83 -2.72
N TYR A 77 4.15 -7.78 -1.90
CA TYR A 77 4.27 -7.96 -0.45
C TYR A 77 4.08 -9.43 -0.04
N GLY A 78 3.38 -10.22 -0.87
CA GLY A 78 3.30 -11.67 -0.77
C GLY A 78 4.34 -12.38 -1.64
N PHE A 79 3.90 -13.33 -2.46
CA PHE A 79 4.76 -14.12 -3.34
C PHE A 79 4.56 -13.81 -4.83
N GLU A 80 3.46 -13.15 -5.17
CA GLU A 80 3.02 -12.95 -6.55
C GLU A 80 2.59 -11.51 -6.76
N GLY A 81 2.73 -11.02 -7.99
CA GLY A 81 2.24 -9.72 -8.41
C GLY A 81 3.26 -8.93 -9.23
N PRO A 82 2.81 -7.87 -9.91
CA PRO A 82 3.69 -6.95 -10.60
C PRO A 82 4.31 -5.91 -9.66
N ARG A 83 5.44 -5.36 -10.06
CA ARG A 83 6.13 -4.21 -9.46
C ARG A 83 6.10 -3.05 -10.45
N GLY A 84 5.40 -1.97 -10.10
CA GLY A 84 5.24 -0.83 -10.99
C GLY A 84 4.00 -0.01 -10.70
N THR A 85 3.26 0.39 -11.73
CA THR A 85 2.08 1.25 -11.62
C THR A 85 1.03 0.91 -12.68
N ASP A 86 -0.23 1.02 -12.31
CA ASP A 86 -1.37 0.96 -13.21
C ASP A 86 -1.97 2.35 -13.40
N ILE A 87 -2.30 2.70 -14.63
CA ILE A 87 -3.02 3.91 -14.99
C ILE A 87 -4.43 3.50 -15.41
N ILE A 88 -5.44 4.06 -14.74
CA ILE A 88 -6.84 3.65 -14.87
C ILE A 88 -7.67 4.86 -15.28
N SER A 89 -8.50 4.69 -16.31
CA SER A 89 -9.59 5.63 -16.60
C SER A 89 -10.75 5.40 -15.65
N ILE A 90 -11.23 6.49 -15.06
CA ILE A 90 -12.45 6.57 -14.26
C ILE A 90 -13.47 7.53 -14.91
N GLU A 91 -13.35 7.77 -16.23
CA GLU A 91 -14.29 8.60 -17.00
C GLU A 91 -15.73 8.10 -16.88
N ASP A 92 -15.90 6.78 -16.89
CA ASP A 92 -17.13 6.10 -16.48
C ASP A 92 -16.86 5.44 -15.11
N PRO A 93 -17.36 6.01 -13.99
CA PRO A 93 -17.07 5.51 -12.65
C PRO A 93 -17.74 4.17 -12.36
N GLU A 94 -18.76 3.76 -13.12
CA GLU A 94 -19.37 2.43 -13.02
C GLU A 94 -18.53 1.37 -13.73
N ARG A 95 -17.67 1.79 -14.67
CA ARG A 95 -16.88 0.90 -15.53
C ARG A 95 -15.42 1.39 -15.66
N PRO A 96 -14.66 1.43 -14.55
CA PRO A 96 -13.23 1.80 -14.59
C PRO A 96 -12.43 0.86 -15.52
N LYS A 97 -11.46 1.42 -16.24
CA LYS A 97 -10.66 0.68 -17.24
C LYS A 97 -9.17 0.88 -17.04
N LEU A 98 -8.42 -0.22 -17.00
CA LEU A 98 -6.96 -0.19 -17.09
C LEU A 98 -6.55 0.33 -18.48
N LEU A 99 -5.80 1.44 -18.51
CA LEU A 99 -5.29 2.05 -19.74
C LEU A 99 -3.85 1.60 -20.04
N TYR A 100 -3.01 1.60 -19.01
CA TYR A 100 -1.58 1.35 -19.16
C TYR A 100 -0.98 0.72 -17.91
N GLU A 101 0.02 -0.12 -18.12
CA GLU A 101 0.79 -0.79 -17.09
C GLU A 101 2.27 -0.42 -17.26
N TRP A 102 2.82 0.35 -16.33
CA TRP A 102 4.26 0.47 -16.21
C TRP A 102 4.77 -0.62 -15.29
N ARG A 103 5.82 -1.32 -15.71
CA ARG A 103 6.46 -2.40 -14.94
C ARG A 103 7.97 -2.17 -14.95
N ILE A 104 8.61 -2.33 -13.79
CA ILE A 104 10.06 -2.35 -13.76
C ILE A 104 10.56 -3.50 -14.62
N GLU A 105 11.63 -3.30 -15.39
CA GLU A 105 12.22 -4.36 -16.19
C GLU A 105 12.75 -5.50 -15.29
N ASN A 106 12.81 -6.74 -15.80
CA ASN A 106 13.40 -7.89 -15.09
C ASN A 106 12.91 -8.04 -13.63
N GLN A 107 11.58 -7.99 -13.44
CA GLN A 107 10.94 -7.95 -12.11
C GLN A 107 11.39 -9.10 -11.19
N ASP A 108 11.63 -10.28 -11.75
CA ASP A 108 12.02 -11.49 -11.01
C ASP A 108 13.43 -11.40 -10.41
N LEU A 109 14.28 -10.52 -10.94
CA LEU A 109 15.64 -10.30 -10.42
C LEU A 109 15.64 -9.34 -9.23
N HIS A 110 14.59 -8.52 -9.07
CA HIS A 110 14.51 -7.53 -8.01
C HIS A 110 14.16 -8.18 -6.68
N GLN A 111 14.88 -7.77 -5.63
CA GLN A 111 14.54 -8.13 -4.25
C GLN A 111 13.64 -7.06 -3.64
N GLY A 112 12.74 -7.43 -2.73
CA GLY A 112 11.82 -6.49 -2.08
C GLY A 112 10.50 -6.29 -2.82
N THR A 113 9.78 -5.25 -2.40
CA THR A 113 8.35 -5.06 -2.70
C THR A 113 8.11 -4.42 -4.06
N GLY A 114 9.00 -3.56 -4.55
CA GLY A 114 8.75 -2.81 -5.78
C GLY A 114 7.97 -1.52 -5.51
N GLY A 115 6.88 -1.28 -6.23
CA GLY A 115 6.11 -0.03 -6.11
C GLY A 115 5.56 0.15 -4.69
N MET A 116 5.65 1.35 -4.13
CA MET A 116 5.10 1.64 -2.80
C MET A 116 3.99 2.67 -2.87
N ASP A 117 4.32 3.86 -3.34
CA ASP A 117 3.42 5.00 -3.41
C ASP A 117 3.52 5.66 -4.79
N VAL A 118 2.46 6.35 -5.15
CA VAL A 118 2.31 7.03 -6.43
C VAL A 118 1.75 8.42 -6.20
N LYS A 119 2.26 9.42 -6.93
CA LYS A 119 1.73 10.78 -6.91
C LYS A 119 1.76 11.42 -8.29
N HIS A 120 0.68 12.09 -8.66
CA HIS A 120 0.63 12.91 -9.87
C HIS A 120 1.04 14.36 -9.59
N PHE A 121 1.57 15.04 -10.59
CA PHE A 121 1.79 16.48 -10.54
C PHE A 121 1.82 17.12 -11.93
N LYS A 122 1.51 18.42 -11.97
CA LYS A 122 1.57 19.25 -13.18
C LYS A 122 2.75 20.21 -13.14
N TRP A 123 3.52 20.25 -14.22
CA TRP A 123 4.63 21.19 -14.40
C TRP A 123 4.71 21.64 -15.86
N ASN A 124 4.73 22.96 -16.10
CA ASN A 124 4.76 23.57 -17.43
C ASN A 124 3.73 22.96 -18.41
N ASP A 125 2.47 22.87 -17.98
CA ASP A 125 1.35 22.30 -18.76
C ASP A 125 1.48 20.83 -19.15
N ARG A 126 2.43 20.11 -18.53
CA ARG A 126 2.62 18.66 -18.65
C ARG A 126 2.25 17.97 -17.36
N TYR A 127 1.81 16.72 -17.48
CA TYR A 127 1.37 15.88 -16.38
C TYR A 127 2.36 14.76 -16.18
N TYR A 128 2.76 14.56 -14.94
CA TYR A 128 3.75 13.58 -14.56
C TYR A 128 3.24 12.71 -13.43
N LEU A 129 3.73 11.49 -13.41
CA LEU A 129 3.52 10.53 -12.34
C LEU A 129 4.86 10.18 -11.71
N VAL A 130 4.93 10.19 -10.39
CA VAL A 130 6.05 9.63 -9.63
C VAL A 130 5.61 8.29 -9.06
N GLN A 131 6.30 7.21 -9.41
CA GLN A 131 6.16 5.93 -8.74
C GLN A 131 7.37 5.74 -7.83
N SER A 132 7.15 5.69 -6.52
CA SER A 132 8.19 5.35 -5.54
C SER A 132 8.42 3.84 -5.50
N LEU A 133 9.65 3.42 -5.28
CA LEU A 133 10.08 2.02 -5.35
C LEU A 133 10.91 1.67 -4.12
N GLN A 134 10.77 0.45 -3.63
CA GLN A 134 11.62 -0.13 -2.60
C GLN A 134 12.17 -1.48 -3.06
N PHE A 135 13.48 -1.52 -3.23
CA PHE A 135 14.22 -2.74 -3.56
C PHE A 135 15.27 -3.07 -2.49
N GLY A 136 15.49 -4.36 -2.27
CA GLY A 136 16.47 -4.89 -1.34
C GLY A 136 17.85 -5.06 -1.97
N ALA A 137 18.85 -5.26 -1.11
CA ALA A 137 20.18 -5.70 -1.55
C ALA A 137 20.12 -7.11 -2.18
N GLY A 138 21.07 -7.42 -3.06
CA GLY A 138 21.15 -8.72 -3.74
C GLY A 138 20.38 -8.81 -5.06
N GLY A 139 19.77 -7.71 -5.51
CA GLY A 139 19.19 -7.54 -6.85
C GLY A 139 19.56 -6.18 -7.46
N PRO A 140 19.15 -5.90 -8.70
CA PRO A 140 19.33 -4.60 -9.32
C PRO A 140 18.52 -3.51 -8.59
N ASN A 141 18.90 -2.26 -8.82
CA ASN A 141 18.13 -1.07 -8.42
C ASN A 141 17.89 -0.93 -6.90
N SER A 142 18.75 -1.47 -6.04
CA SER A 142 18.65 -1.28 -4.58
C SER A 142 18.70 0.19 -4.14
N ASP A 143 19.21 1.09 -4.98
CA ASP A 143 19.27 2.54 -4.79
C ASP A 143 18.18 3.31 -5.56
N LEU A 144 17.33 2.64 -6.34
CA LEU A 144 16.28 3.30 -7.11
C LEU A 144 15.13 3.69 -6.18
N GLY A 145 14.96 5.00 -5.97
CA GLY A 145 13.90 5.54 -5.13
C GLY A 145 12.61 5.79 -5.90
N ALA A 146 12.68 6.31 -7.13
CA ALA A 146 11.49 6.57 -7.92
C ALA A 146 11.74 6.57 -9.43
N VAL A 147 10.67 6.39 -10.19
CA VAL A 147 10.61 6.69 -11.63
C VAL A 147 9.60 7.80 -11.89
N ILE A 148 9.85 8.61 -12.92
CA ILE A 148 8.97 9.68 -13.38
C ILE A 148 8.41 9.30 -14.75
N LEU A 149 7.09 9.20 -14.85
CA LEU A 149 6.39 8.97 -16.12
C LEU A 149 5.76 10.28 -16.59
N ASP A 150 5.94 10.63 -17.87
CA ASP A 150 5.13 11.63 -18.54
C ASP A 150 3.82 10.99 -18.98
N VAL A 151 2.71 11.52 -18.49
CA VAL A 151 1.34 11.03 -18.72
C VAL A 151 0.47 12.11 -19.35
N THR A 152 1.09 13.12 -19.97
CA THR A 152 0.40 14.27 -20.56
C THR A 152 -0.64 13.85 -21.60
N GLY A 153 -0.29 12.89 -22.47
CA GLY A 153 -1.13 12.47 -23.59
C GLY A 153 -2.25 11.46 -23.26
N LEU A 154 -2.48 11.16 -21.98
CA LEU A 154 -3.66 10.37 -21.60
C LEU A 154 -4.95 11.03 -22.14
N PRO A 155 -5.92 10.24 -22.63
CA PRO A 155 -6.07 8.80 -22.42
C PRO A 155 -5.30 7.90 -23.40
N ASP A 156 -4.51 8.41 -24.34
CA ASP A 156 -3.72 7.57 -25.26
C ASP A 156 -2.52 6.94 -24.53
N PRO A 157 -2.54 5.63 -24.23
CA PRO A 157 -1.49 4.98 -23.46
C PRO A 157 -0.17 4.90 -24.25
N SER A 158 -0.23 5.01 -25.59
CA SER A 158 0.95 4.99 -26.44
C SER A 158 1.82 6.22 -26.27
N THR A 159 1.35 7.25 -25.55
CA THR A 159 2.10 8.48 -25.24
C THR A 159 2.85 8.43 -23.91
N VAL A 160 2.60 7.44 -23.06
CA VAL A 160 3.22 7.35 -21.74
C VAL A 160 4.71 7.04 -21.87
N ARG A 161 5.58 7.83 -21.23
CA ARG A 161 7.04 7.66 -21.31
C ARG A 161 7.67 7.77 -19.94
N GLU A 162 8.56 6.85 -19.61
CA GLU A 162 9.50 7.08 -18.51
C GLU A 162 10.49 8.18 -18.91
N THR A 163 10.60 9.23 -18.11
CA THR A 163 11.41 10.42 -18.41
C THR A 163 12.58 10.59 -17.45
N ALA A 164 12.52 10.00 -16.25
CA ALA A 164 13.61 10.05 -15.30
C ALA A 164 13.54 8.90 -14.28
N ARG A 165 14.70 8.60 -13.70
CA ARG A 165 14.86 7.77 -12.49
C ARG A 165 15.57 8.58 -11.42
N ILE A 166 15.07 8.52 -10.19
CA ILE A 166 15.67 9.17 -9.02
C ILE A 166 16.33 8.08 -8.17
N ARG A 167 17.64 8.21 -7.95
CA ARG A 167 18.44 7.26 -7.16
C ARG A 167 18.97 7.93 -5.90
N GLU A 168 19.10 7.13 -4.84
CA GLU A 168 19.67 7.51 -3.55
C GLU A 168 20.73 6.47 -3.14
N PRO A 169 21.97 6.61 -3.60
CA PRO A 169 23.02 5.61 -3.38
C PRO A 169 23.55 5.59 -1.94
N ASP A 170 23.44 6.70 -1.19
CA ASP A 170 23.97 6.79 0.18
C ASP A 170 23.00 6.17 1.20
N MET A 171 21.71 6.08 0.83
CA MET A 171 20.64 5.51 1.64
C MET A 171 19.78 4.54 0.81
N PRO A 172 20.35 3.39 0.37
CA PRO A 172 19.64 2.42 -0.45
C PRO A 172 18.48 1.77 0.31
N GLY A 173 17.52 1.23 -0.42
CA GLY A 173 16.26 0.69 0.08
C GLY A 173 15.03 1.42 -0.42
N GLY A 174 15.22 2.53 -1.14
CA GLY A 174 14.18 3.22 -1.90
C GLY A 174 13.28 4.13 -1.08
N PHE A 175 12.18 4.56 -1.70
CA PHE A 175 11.25 5.59 -1.21
C PHE A 175 9.89 4.96 -0.91
N HIS A 176 9.28 5.31 0.23
CA HIS A 176 7.93 4.82 0.55
C HIS A 176 6.90 5.94 0.39
N ASN A 177 6.71 6.77 1.41
CA ASN A 177 5.70 7.82 1.35
C ASN A 177 6.28 9.01 0.60
N ILE A 178 5.59 9.42 -0.46
CA ILE A 178 6.01 10.55 -1.29
C ILE A 178 4.94 11.64 -1.30
N PHE A 179 5.39 12.89 -1.35
CA PHE A 179 4.53 14.06 -1.47
C PHE A 179 5.08 15.00 -2.52
N ILE A 180 4.18 15.51 -3.36
CA ILE A 180 4.50 16.56 -4.32
C ILE A 180 4.05 17.90 -3.75
N TYR A 181 4.97 18.86 -3.75
CA TYR A 181 4.68 20.23 -3.35
C TYR A 181 5.15 21.22 -4.41
N LYS A 182 4.23 22.04 -4.93
CA LYS A 182 4.55 23.15 -5.82
C LYS A 182 4.78 24.41 -4.99
N HIS A 183 6.01 24.90 -5.00
CA HIS A 183 6.39 26.10 -4.25
C HIS A 183 6.12 27.36 -5.08
N SER A 184 5.95 28.49 -4.40
CA SER A 184 5.76 29.83 -5.00
C SER A 184 6.91 30.29 -5.91
N ASN A 185 8.03 29.58 -5.96
CA ASN A 185 9.17 29.88 -6.84
C ASN A 185 9.06 29.15 -8.19
N GLY A 186 7.93 28.49 -8.46
CA GLY A 186 7.66 27.75 -9.68
C GLY A 186 8.24 26.33 -9.72
N ARG A 187 9.00 25.91 -8.71
CA ARG A 187 9.56 24.56 -8.64
C ARG A 187 8.57 23.57 -8.04
N VAL A 188 8.71 22.33 -8.47
CA VAL A 188 8.06 21.16 -7.86
C VAL A 188 9.10 20.43 -7.01
N TYR A 189 8.74 20.16 -5.77
CA TYR A 189 9.55 19.39 -4.82
C TYR A 189 8.91 18.03 -4.59
N LEU A 190 9.74 16.99 -4.62
CA LEU A 190 9.41 15.65 -4.16
C LEU A 190 9.95 15.50 -2.74
N PHE A 191 9.06 15.30 -1.78
CA PHE A 191 9.41 14.90 -0.42
C PHE A 191 9.22 13.39 -0.30
N THR A 192 10.12 12.71 0.41
CA THR A 192 10.01 11.27 0.61
C THR A 192 10.54 10.80 1.95
N THR A 193 9.99 9.68 2.44
CA THR A 193 10.62 8.87 3.47
C THR A 193 11.56 7.84 2.82
N ALA A 194 12.84 7.90 3.21
CA ALA A 194 13.88 6.95 2.80
C ALA A 194 14.42 6.18 4.01
N ARG A 195 15.06 5.03 3.79
CA ARG A 195 15.72 4.30 4.87
C ARG A 195 16.90 5.11 5.41
N ALA A 196 16.94 5.36 6.72
CA ALA A 196 18.09 6.01 7.33
C ALA A 196 19.21 5.00 7.64
N ARG A 197 20.46 5.42 7.50
CA ARG A 197 21.59 4.74 8.14
C ARG A 197 21.47 4.94 9.66
N VAL A 198 21.51 3.86 10.45
CA VAL A 198 21.64 3.98 11.90
C VAL A 198 22.94 4.73 12.19
N ARG A 199 22.85 5.90 12.83
CA ARG A 199 24.05 6.53 13.39
C ARG A 199 24.54 5.62 14.51
N SER A 200 25.61 4.88 14.25
CA SER A 200 26.43 4.30 15.32
C SER A 200 27.07 5.46 16.08
N SER A 201 26.40 5.96 17.12
CA SER A 201 27.09 6.71 18.16
C SER A 201 27.97 5.72 18.92
N THR A 202 29.20 5.53 18.45
CA THR A 202 30.24 4.95 19.30
C THR A 202 30.48 5.99 20.40
N ILE A 203 29.85 5.80 21.55
CA ILE A 203 30.31 6.43 22.78
C ILE A 203 31.60 5.69 23.12
N SER A 204 32.72 6.24 22.67
CA SER A 204 34.03 5.90 23.23
C SER A 204 34.04 6.44 24.67
N GLY A 205 33.91 5.53 25.64
CA GLY A 205 34.30 5.78 27.02
C GLY A 205 35.81 5.75 27.20
#